data_AF-A0A7C3UKY4-F1
#
_entry.id   AF-A0A7C3UKY4-F1
#
_cell.length_a   1.000
_cell.length_b   1.000
_cell.length_c   1.000
_cell.angle_alpha   90.00
_cell.angle_beta   90.00
_cell.angle_gamma   90.00
#
_symmetry.space_group_name_H-M   'P 1'
#
loop_
_entity.id
_entity.type
_entity.pdbx_description
1 polymer ?
#
loop_
_entity_poly.entity_id
_entity_poly.type
_entity_poly.pdbx_seq_one_letter_code
_entity_poly.pdbx_strand_id
1 'polypeptide(L)'
;ATNKDLKKLISEGKFRVDLYYRLNIVNIHLPPLRERKEDIPLFIDYFIKHFNSKHGKSIKGFTNKALKYLESYSWPGNIRELQNIIENLVVICQNDVIDENILPDYIKNTPLENTIIIKTGETLAEIEKKAILATLDYTQWNKSRAAKILNIGRKTLLRKLEEYGIKNNDE
;
A
#
# COMPACT_ATOMS: atom_id res chain seq x y z
N ALA A 1 -1.61 -13.51 -21.09
CA ALA A 1 -1.12 -12.51 -20.12
C ALA A 1 0.39 -12.35 -20.31
N THR A 2 0.79 -11.44 -21.19
CA THR A 2 2.20 -11.22 -21.53
C THR A 2 2.67 -10.01 -20.74
N ASN A 3 3.49 -10.21 -19.71
CA ASN A 3 4.04 -9.13 -18.88
C ASN A 3 5.15 -8.32 -19.59
N LYS A 4 5.12 -8.29 -20.93
CA LYS A 4 6.11 -7.65 -21.79
C LYS A 4 5.38 -6.74 -22.77
N ASP A 5 5.95 -5.55 -22.95
CA ASP A 5 5.45 -4.57 -23.89
C ASP A 5 5.64 -5.09 -25.33
N LEU A 6 4.56 -5.65 -25.89
CA LEU A 6 4.56 -6.26 -27.22
C LEU A 6 4.90 -5.26 -28.32
N LYS A 7 4.56 -3.97 -28.15
CA LYS A 7 4.92 -2.92 -29.12
C LYS A 7 6.43 -2.72 -29.18
N LYS A 8 7.10 -2.74 -28.02
CA LYS A 8 8.56 -2.62 -27.93
C LYS A 8 9.27 -3.83 -28.56
N LEU A 9 8.74 -5.03 -28.35
CA LEU A 9 9.29 -6.26 -28.96
C LEU A 9 9.12 -6.32 -30.49
N ILE A 10 8.09 -5.65 -31.02
CA ILE A 10 7.91 -5.47 -32.47
C ILE A 10 8.97 -4.52 -33.04
N SER A 11 9.23 -3.39 -32.38
CA SER A 11 10.29 -2.47 -32.82
C SER A 11 11.70 -3.07 -32.78
N GLU A 12 11.93 -4.04 -31.89
CA GLU A 12 13.20 -4.78 -31.79
C GLU A 12 13.30 -5.98 -32.77
N GLY A 13 12.29 -6.21 -33.62
CA GLY A 13 12.25 -7.33 -34.58
C GLY A 13 12.11 -8.73 -33.95
N LYS A 14 11.95 -8.81 -32.62
CA LYS A 14 11.82 -10.06 -31.86
C LYS A 14 10.39 -10.59 -31.80
N PHE A 15 9.42 -9.86 -32.34
CA PHE A 15 8.03 -10.26 -32.35
C PHE A 15 7.36 -9.99 -33.70
N ARG A 16 6.59 -10.97 -34.18
CA ARG A 16 5.92 -10.92 -35.46
C ARG A 16 4.73 -9.94 -35.44
N VAL A 17 4.73 -9.04 -36.40
CA VAL A 17 3.72 -7.98 -36.56
C VAL A 17 2.33 -8.56 -36.83
N ASP A 18 2.22 -9.61 -37.66
CA ASP A 18 0.94 -10.23 -38.01
C ASP A 18 0.26 -10.91 -36.80
N LEU A 19 1.08 -11.50 -35.92
CA LEU A 19 0.62 -12.14 -34.69
C LEU A 19 0.16 -11.11 -33.66
N TYR A 20 0.80 -9.94 -33.61
CA TYR A 20 0.34 -8.82 -32.78
C TYR A 20 -1.07 -8.37 -33.16
N TYR A 21 -1.34 -8.12 -34.44
CA TYR A 21 -2.66 -7.65 -34.88
C TYR A 21 -3.77 -8.71 -34.73
N ARG A 22 -3.44 -10.01 -34.74
CA ARG A 22 -4.40 -11.10 -34.47
C ARG A 22 -4.69 -11.32 -32.98
N LEU A 23 -3.71 -11.10 -32.11
CA LEU A 23 -3.88 -11.26 -30.66
C LEU A 23 -4.41 -10.00 -29.98
N ASN A 24 -4.17 -8.81 -30.56
CA ASN A 24 -4.49 -7.51 -29.99
C ASN A 24 -5.86 -6.97 -30.47
N ILE A 25 -6.86 -7.85 -30.59
CA ILE A 25 -8.21 -7.47 -31.05
C ILE A 25 -9.05 -6.91 -29.88
N VAL A 26 -8.88 -7.46 -28.67
CA VAL A 26 -9.50 -6.93 -27.44
C VAL A 26 -8.45 -6.92 -26.33
N ASN A 27 -7.97 -5.73 -25.97
CA ASN A 27 -7.10 -5.56 -24.82
C ASN A 27 -7.94 -5.39 -23.56
N ILE A 28 -8.02 -6.43 -22.75
CA ILE A 28 -8.54 -6.31 -21.37
C ILE A 28 -7.37 -5.84 -20.50
N HIS A 29 -7.35 -4.56 -20.16
CA HIS A 29 -6.39 -4.02 -19.20
C HIS A 29 -6.81 -4.42 -17.79
N LEU A 30 -6.07 -5.35 -17.18
CA LEU A 30 -6.32 -5.74 -15.80
C LEU A 30 -5.47 -4.85 -14.87
N PRO A 31 -6.07 -3.96 -14.07
CA PRO A 31 -5.32 -3.09 -13.19
C PRO A 31 -4.55 -3.92 -12.14
N PRO A 32 -3.30 -3.55 -11.82
CA PRO A 32 -2.56 -4.17 -10.74
C PRO A 32 -3.23 -3.94 -9.39
N LEU A 33 -3.01 -4.83 -8.42
CA LEU A 33 -3.63 -4.73 -7.08
C LEU A 33 -3.36 -3.38 -6.39
N ARG A 34 -2.21 -2.76 -6.65
CA ARG A 34 -1.87 -1.40 -6.16
C ARG A 34 -2.82 -0.30 -6.61
N GLU A 35 -3.51 -0.46 -7.74
CA GLU A 35 -4.50 0.49 -8.27
C GLU A 35 -5.92 0.19 -7.76
N ARG A 36 -6.10 -0.92 -7.03
CA ARG A 36 -7.39 -1.38 -6.46
C ARG A 36 -7.21 -1.96 -5.06
N LYS A 37 -6.54 -1.19 -4.19
CA LYS A 37 -6.25 -1.61 -2.82
C LYS A 37 -7.53 -1.88 -1.99
N GLU A 38 -8.64 -1.26 -2.37
CA GLU A 38 -9.96 -1.46 -1.77
C GLU A 38 -10.49 -2.90 -1.90
N ASP A 39 -10.02 -3.65 -2.91
CA ASP A 39 -10.41 -5.04 -3.12
C ASP A 39 -9.60 -6.03 -2.24
N ILE A 40 -8.51 -5.58 -1.62
CA ILE A 40 -7.60 -6.44 -0.84
C ILE A 40 -8.34 -7.22 0.26
N PRO A 41 -9.21 -6.59 1.09
CA PRO A 41 -9.97 -7.32 2.10
C PRO A 41 -10.85 -8.43 1.51
N LEU A 42 -11.48 -8.19 0.36
CA LEU A 42 -12.32 -9.18 -0.31
C LEU A 42 -11.51 -10.38 -0.80
N PHE A 43 -10.34 -10.12 -1.39
CA PHE A 43 -9.42 -11.19 -1.80
C PHE A 43 -8.91 -11.98 -0.61
N ILE A 44 -8.57 -11.29 0.49
CA ILE A 44 -8.15 -11.92 1.74
C ILE A 44 -9.20 -12.90 2.25
N ASP A 45 -10.45 -12.47 2.35
CA ASP A 45 -11.55 -13.31 2.82
C ASP A 45 -11.76 -14.55 1.95
N TYR A 46 -11.65 -14.38 0.62
CA TYR A 46 -11.73 -15.48 -0.32
C TYR A 46 -10.60 -16.50 -0.12
N PHE A 47 -9.35 -16.02 -0.04
CA PHE A 47 -8.19 -16.89 0.10
C PHE A 47 -8.15 -17.60 1.45
N ILE A 48 -8.52 -16.92 2.55
CA ILE A 48 -8.63 -17.55 3.87
C ILE A 48 -9.61 -18.72 3.81
N LYS A 49 -10.82 -18.52 3.28
CA LYS A 49 -11.82 -19.60 3.16
C LYS A 49 -11.30 -20.77 2.33
N HIS A 50 -10.65 -20.47 1.21
CA HIS A 50 -10.08 -21.47 0.33
C HIS A 50 -8.99 -22.29 1.03
N PHE A 51 -8.03 -21.64 1.69
CA PHE A 51 -6.91 -22.30 2.34
C PHE A 51 -7.28 -22.98 3.66
N ASN A 52 -8.25 -22.45 4.40
CA ASN A 52 -8.83 -23.13 5.56
C ASN A 52 -9.38 -24.51 5.16
N SER A 53 -10.17 -24.56 4.07
CA SER A 53 -10.70 -25.83 3.55
C SER A 53 -9.60 -26.77 3.05
N LYS A 54 -8.52 -26.23 2.49
CA LYS A 54 -7.41 -27.02 1.92
C LYS A 54 -6.48 -27.58 3.00
N HIS A 55 -6.22 -26.83 4.08
CA HIS A 55 -5.27 -27.18 5.13
C HIS A 55 -5.93 -27.63 6.43
N GLY A 56 -7.26 -27.71 6.49
CA GLY A 56 -8.00 -28.10 7.70
C GLY A 56 -7.85 -27.10 8.84
N LYS A 57 -7.69 -25.82 8.53
CA LYS A 57 -7.52 -24.72 9.48
C LYS A 57 -8.83 -23.93 9.63
N SER A 58 -8.95 -23.20 10.73
CA SER A 58 -10.14 -22.39 11.07
C SER A 58 -9.79 -20.93 11.32
N ILE A 59 -8.99 -20.34 10.44
CA ILE A 59 -8.60 -18.94 10.57
C ILE A 59 -9.78 -18.03 10.25
N LYS A 60 -10.10 -17.13 11.18
CA LYS A 60 -11.22 -16.19 11.11
C LYS A 60 -10.86 -14.90 10.38
N GLY A 61 -9.59 -14.53 10.34
CA GLY A 61 -9.15 -13.29 9.69
C GLY A 61 -7.80 -12.78 10.16
N PHE A 62 -7.61 -11.48 9.98
CA PHE A 62 -6.42 -10.72 10.36
C PHE A 62 -6.74 -9.72 11.47
N THR A 63 -5.73 -9.31 12.24
CA THR A 63 -5.88 -8.15 13.13
C THR A 63 -5.97 -6.86 12.31
N ASN A 64 -6.61 -5.83 12.87
CA ASN A 64 -6.71 -4.51 12.23
C ASN A 64 -5.33 -3.91 11.88
N LYS A 65 -4.30 -4.21 12.67
CA LYS A 65 -2.94 -3.76 12.39
C LYS A 65 -2.34 -4.52 11.20
N ALA A 66 -2.52 -5.84 11.16
CA ALA A 66 -2.03 -6.66 10.05
C ALA A 66 -2.67 -6.26 8.71
N LEU A 67 -3.98 -5.99 8.71
CA LEU A 67 -4.68 -5.48 7.53
C LEU A 67 -4.09 -4.17 7.00
N LYS A 68 -3.79 -3.21 7.88
CA LYS A 68 -3.16 -1.95 7.47
C LYS A 68 -1.80 -2.12 6.80
N TYR A 69 -0.99 -3.08 7.25
CA TYR A 69 0.27 -3.41 6.58
C TYR A 69 0.05 -4.00 5.19
N LEU A 70 -0.96 -4.87 5.04
CA LEU A 70 -1.32 -5.44 3.74
C LEU A 70 -1.88 -4.39 2.77
N GLU A 71 -2.67 -3.43 3.25
CA GLU A 71 -3.22 -2.33 2.43
C GLU A 71 -2.15 -1.31 2.01
N SER A 72 -1.18 -1.04 2.88
CA SER A 72 -0.10 -0.09 2.59
C SER A 72 0.92 -0.65 1.58
N TYR A 73 1.14 -1.96 1.55
CA TYR A 73 2.08 -2.61 0.64
C TYR A 73 1.75 -2.39 -0.84
N SER A 74 2.79 -2.33 -1.69
CA SER A 74 2.70 -1.98 -3.11
C SER A 74 2.37 -3.18 -4.02
N TRP A 75 2.42 -4.41 -3.49
CA TRP A 75 2.08 -5.65 -4.20
C TRP A 75 2.72 -5.78 -5.59
N PRO A 76 4.07 -5.79 -5.71
CA PRO A 76 4.76 -5.92 -6.99
C PRO A 76 4.39 -7.21 -7.76
N GLY A 77 4.11 -8.30 -7.05
CA GLY A 77 3.62 -9.56 -7.60
C GLY A 77 2.09 -9.68 -7.69
N ASN A 78 1.36 -8.60 -7.40
CA ASN A 78 -0.09 -8.47 -7.58
C ASN A 78 -0.85 -9.59 -6.82
N ILE A 79 -1.99 -10.05 -7.33
CA ILE A 79 -2.82 -11.10 -6.71
C ILE A 79 -2.04 -12.40 -6.43
N ARG A 80 -1.02 -12.75 -7.24
CA ARG A 80 -0.23 -13.97 -7.01
C ARG A 80 0.61 -13.88 -5.73
N GLU A 81 1.21 -12.72 -5.50
CA GLU A 81 1.97 -12.48 -4.27
C GLU A 81 1.04 -12.49 -3.05
N LEU A 82 -0.13 -11.82 -3.15
CA LEU A 82 -1.15 -11.85 -2.11
C LEU A 82 -1.59 -13.28 -1.76
N GLN A 83 -1.92 -14.08 -2.78
CA GLN A 83 -2.31 -15.48 -2.61
C GLN A 83 -1.23 -16.29 -1.88
N ASN A 84 0.02 -16.21 -2.34
CA ASN A 84 1.14 -16.97 -1.76
C ASN A 84 1.40 -16.58 -0.30
N ILE A 85 1.33 -15.28 0.01
CA ILE A 85 1.52 -14.80 1.37
C ILE A 85 0.39 -15.31 2.26
N ILE A 86 -0.87 -15.21 1.83
CA ILE A 86 -2.00 -15.69 2.64
C ILE A 86 -1.91 -17.21 2.86
N GLU A 87 -1.59 -17.99 1.83
CA GLU A 87 -1.39 -19.45 1.97
C GLU A 87 -0.34 -19.76 3.04
N ASN A 88 0.81 -19.09 2.96
CA ASN A 88 1.89 -19.29 3.93
C ASN A 88 1.47 -18.88 5.35
N LEU A 89 0.79 -17.74 5.49
CA LEU A 89 0.28 -17.28 6.78
C LEU A 89 -0.75 -18.24 7.37
N VAL A 90 -1.63 -18.83 6.54
CA VAL A 90 -2.61 -19.83 6.99
C VAL A 90 -1.94 -21.09 7.54
N VAL A 91 -0.82 -21.50 6.92
CA VAL A 91 -0.04 -22.66 7.36
C VAL A 91 0.72 -22.38 8.66
N ILE A 92 1.37 -21.21 8.76
CA ILE A 92 2.19 -20.81 9.91
C ILE A 92 1.34 -20.46 11.13
N CYS A 93 0.17 -19.85 10.91
CA CYS A 93 -0.66 -19.37 12.00
C CYS A 93 -1.13 -20.53 12.89
N GLN A 94 -0.85 -20.39 14.19
CA GLN A 94 -1.27 -21.31 15.23
C GLN A 94 -2.62 -20.91 15.84
N ASN A 95 -2.98 -19.64 15.71
CA ASN A 95 -4.20 -19.05 16.27
C ASN A 95 -5.30 -18.93 15.20
N ASP A 96 -6.51 -18.58 15.65
CA ASP A 96 -7.64 -18.29 14.76
C ASP A 96 -7.50 -16.93 14.04
N VAL A 97 -6.57 -16.06 14.44
CA VAL A 97 -6.40 -14.71 13.89
C VAL A 97 -4.93 -14.46 13.58
N ILE A 98 -4.65 -14.00 12.36
CA ILE A 98 -3.31 -13.64 11.89
C ILE A 98 -2.94 -12.26 12.44
N ASP A 99 -1.85 -12.19 13.20
CA ASP A 99 -1.32 -10.96 13.78
C ASP A 99 -0.24 -10.31 12.91
N GLU A 100 0.17 -9.10 13.29
CA GLU A 100 1.24 -8.39 12.62
C GLU A 100 2.63 -9.03 12.81
N ASN A 101 2.82 -9.91 13.80
CA ASN A 101 4.12 -10.48 14.12
C ASN A 101 4.52 -11.58 13.13
N ILE A 102 3.54 -12.35 12.64
CA ILE A 102 3.77 -13.43 11.67
C ILE A 102 3.80 -12.96 10.22
N LEU A 103 3.52 -11.67 9.96
CA LEU A 103 3.72 -11.10 8.63
C LEU A 103 5.21 -11.14 8.23
N PRO A 104 5.53 -11.19 6.93
CA PRO A 104 6.89 -11.00 6.47
C PRO A 104 7.40 -9.58 6.75
N ASP A 105 8.67 -9.45 7.13
CA ASP A 105 9.25 -8.15 7.52
C ASP A 105 9.26 -7.14 6.38
N TYR A 106 9.35 -7.57 5.12
CA TYR A 106 9.25 -6.66 3.97
C TYR A 106 7.86 -6.02 3.83
N ILE A 107 6.80 -6.62 4.38
CA ILE A 107 5.46 -6.02 4.43
C ILE A 107 5.36 -5.07 5.63
N LYS A 108 5.92 -5.46 6.79
CA LYS A 108 5.93 -4.61 8.01
C LYS A 108 6.79 -3.36 7.86
N ASN A 109 7.91 -3.50 7.15
CA ASN A 109 8.86 -2.42 6.87
C ASN A 109 8.41 -1.55 5.69
N THR A 110 7.27 -1.85 5.08
CA THR A 110 6.62 -0.87 4.21
C THR A 110 6.31 0.33 5.08
N PRO A 111 6.83 1.53 4.78
CA PRO A 111 6.34 2.71 5.44
C PRO A 111 4.82 2.71 5.25
N LEU A 112 4.04 2.75 6.35
CA LEU A 112 2.61 2.95 6.23
C LEU A 112 2.41 4.33 5.60
N GLU A 113 2.36 4.36 4.27
CA GLU A 113 2.24 5.60 3.52
C GLU A 113 0.98 6.31 4.01
N ASN A 114 1.15 7.57 4.40
CA ASN A 114 0.07 8.48 4.80
C ASN A 114 -0.61 8.16 6.13
N THR A 115 0.04 7.45 7.06
CA THR A 115 -0.47 7.34 8.45
C THR A 115 0.49 7.96 9.46
N ILE A 116 -0.08 8.62 10.47
CA ILE A 116 0.66 9.18 11.60
C ILE A 116 0.40 8.31 12.82
N ILE A 117 1.46 7.83 13.47
CA ILE A 117 1.35 7.07 14.71
C ILE A 117 1.40 8.05 15.89
N ILE A 118 0.28 8.12 16.62
CA ILE A 118 0.14 8.88 17.86
C ILE A 118 0.30 7.92 19.03
N LYS A 119 1.23 8.20 19.94
CA LYS A 119 1.42 7.41 21.16
C LYS A 119 0.65 8.06 22.31
N THR A 120 0.00 7.24 23.14
CA THR A 120 -0.66 7.71 24.36
C THR A 120 0.39 8.30 25.31
N GLY A 121 0.23 9.58 25.66
CA GLY A 121 1.21 10.35 26.45
C GLY A 121 1.92 11.46 25.66
N GLU A 122 1.76 11.51 24.34
CA GLU A 122 2.26 12.61 23.52
C GLU A 122 1.45 13.89 23.77
N THR A 123 2.15 15.02 23.79
CA THR A 123 1.54 16.34 23.93
C THR A 123 0.82 16.73 22.64
N LEU A 124 -0.18 17.61 22.75
CA LEU A 124 -0.90 18.11 21.58
C LEU A 124 0.04 18.80 20.58
N ALA A 125 1.10 19.45 21.05
CA ALA A 125 2.12 20.09 20.22
C ALA A 125 2.92 19.07 19.39
N GLU A 126 3.26 17.91 19.96
CA GLU A 126 3.96 16.83 19.25
C GLU A 126 3.08 16.17 18.19
N ILE A 127 1.80 15.97 18.51
CA ILE A 127 0.81 15.44 17.57
C ILE A 127 0.62 16.43 16.41
N GLU A 128 0.47 17.73 16.72
CA GLU A 128 0.34 18.79 15.71
C GLU A 128 1.58 18.85 14.81
N LYS A 129 2.79 18.77 15.39
CA LYS A 129 4.06 18.75 14.65
C LYS A 129 4.11 17.58 13.66
N LYS A 130 3.76 16.36 14.10
CA LYS A 130 3.72 15.17 13.24
C LYS A 130 2.69 15.31 12.13
N ALA A 131 1.51 15.86 12.43
CA ALA A 131 0.46 16.07 11.44
C ALA A 131 0.87 17.07 10.36
N ILE A 132 1.53 18.16 10.76
CA ILE A 132 2.06 19.16 9.83
C ILE A 132 3.13 18.56 8.91
N LEU A 133 4.09 17.82 9.48
CA LEU A 133 5.16 17.17 8.72
C LEU A 133 4.62 16.16 7.70
N ALA A 134 3.79 15.22 8.15
CA ALA A 134 3.22 14.20 7.26
C ALA A 134 2.40 14.83 6.12
N THR A 135 1.67 15.91 6.40
CA THR A 135 0.90 16.61 5.35
C THR A 135 1.80 17.37 4.38
N LEU A 136 2.92 17.93 4.85
CA LEU A 136 3.92 18.55 3.97
C LEU A 136 4.56 17.52 3.06
N ASP A 137 5.00 16.38 3.59
CA ASP A 137 5.58 15.31 2.78
C ASP A 137 4.57 14.79 1.75
N TYR A 138 3.32 14.57 2.16
CA TYR A 138 2.22 14.16 1.25
C TYR A 138 1.97 15.17 0.12
N THR A 139 2.18 16.46 0.38
CA THR A 139 1.98 17.53 -0.60
C THR A 139 3.24 17.95 -1.32
N GLN A 140 4.34 17.19 -1.19
CA GLN A 140 5.67 17.54 -1.74
C GLN A 140 6.08 18.96 -1.33
N TRP A 141 5.92 19.27 -0.04
CA TRP A 141 6.25 20.56 0.56
C TRP A 141 5.49 21.76 -0.02
N ASN A 142 4.36 21.53 -0.70
CA ASN A 142 3.48 22.61 -1.16
C ASN A 142 2.70 23.21 0.04
N LYS A 143 3.30 24.22 0.67
CA LYS A 143 2.77 24.92 1.87
C LYS A 143 1.33 25.42 1.70
N SER A 144 0.96 25.88 0.50
CA SER A 144 -0.41 26.36 0.22
C SER A 144 -1.42 25.21 0.17
N ARG A 145 -1.02 24.06 -0.40
CA ARG A 145 -1.85 22.86 -0.45
C ARG A 145 -1.94 22.18 0.92
N ALA A 146 -0.83 22.11 1.66
CA ALA A 146 -0.80 21.56 3.01
C ALA A 146 -1.71 22.35 3.98
N ALA A 147 -1.66 23.69 3.94
CA ALA A 147 -2.51 24.54 4.76
C ALA A 147 -4.01 24.30 4.49
N LYS A 148 -4.38 24.11 3.21
CA LYS A 148 -5.77 23.77 2.83
C LYS A 148 -6.20 22.42 3.39
N ILE A 149 -5.34 21.40 3.29
CA ILE A 149 -5.65 20.04 3.79
C ILE A 149 -5.80 20.04 5.32
N LEU A 150 -4.91 20.75 6.03
CA LEU A 150 -4.98 20.91 7.48
C LEU A 150 -6.08 21.87 7.94
N ASN A 151 -6.79 22.51 7.00
CA ASN A 151 -7.82 23.51 7.27
C ASN A 151 -7.33 24.66 8.17
N ILE A 152 -6.10 25.13 7.93
CA ILE A 152 -5.50 26.27 8.63
C ILE A 152 -5.07 27.35 7.66
N GLY A 153 -4.98 28.59 8.13
CA GLY A 153 -4.44 29.69 7.34
C GLY A 153 -2.97 29.44 6.98
N ARG A 154 -2.54 29.82 5.77
CA ARG A 154 -1.14 29.73 5.33
C ARG A 154 -0.17 30.43 6.30
N LYS A 155 -0.58 31.59 6.84
CA LYS A 155 0.20 32.34 7.83
C LYS A 155 0.35 31.56 9.15
N THR A 156 -0.69 30.83 9.57
CA THR A 156 -0.65 29.96 10.75
C THR A 156 0.30 28.78 10.53
N LEU A 157 0.25 28.15 9.35
CA LEU A 157 1.19 27.08 9.01
C LEU A 157 2.65 27.58 9.05
N LEU A 158 2.95 28.74 8.45
CA LEU A 158 4.31 29.31 8.46
C LEU A 158 4.81 29.59 9.89
N ARG A 159 3.96 30.20 10.74
CA ARG A 159 4.29 30.43 12.15
C ARG A 159 4.61 29.13 12.88
N LYS A 160 3.83 28.08 12.64
CA LYS A 160 4.03 26.75 13.24
C LYS A 160 5.32 26.06 12.75
N LEU A 161 5.71 26.28 11.49
CA LEU A 161 6.97 25.75 10.97
C LEU A 161 8.18 26.41 11.64
N GLU A 162 8.12 27.72 11.89
CA GLU A 162 9.15 28.44 12.64
C GLU A 162 9.19 27.98 14.11
N GLU A 163 8.03 27.90 14.76
CA GLU A 163 7.89 27.46 16.16
C GLU A 163 8.46 26.04 16.39
N TYR A 164 8.30 25.14 15.42
CA TYR A 164 8.76 23.75 15.50
C TYR A 164 10.12 23.48 14.87
N GLY A 165 10.77 24.51 14.32
CA GLY A 165 12.06 24.40 13.66
C GLY A 165 12.05 23.49 12.43
N ILE A 166 10.91 23.39 11.74
CA ILE A 166 10.76 22.53 10.56
C ILE A 166 11.30 23.25 9.32
N LYS A 167 12.40 22.75 8.76
CA LYS A 167 12.96 23.19 7.48
C LYS A 167 12.99 22.01 6.51
N ASN A 168 12.85 22.31 5.22
CA ASN A 168 13.08 21.31 4.19
C ASN A 168 14.59 21.07 4.10
N ASN A 169 15.05 19.83 4.20
CA ASN A 169 16.48 19.50 4.14
C ASN A 169 16.98 19.29 2.70
N ASP A 170 16.15 19.57 1.69
CA ASP A 170 16.46 19.39 0.26
C ASP A 170 16.89 20.69 -0.46
N GLU A 171 17.54 21.64 0.24
CA GLU A 171 18.23 22.80 -0.38
C GLU A 171 19.75 22.74 -0.14
#